data_AF-A0A7C5BSQ8-F1
#
_entry.id   AF-A0A7C5BSQ8-F1
#
_cell.length_a   1.000
_cell.length_b   1.000
_cell.length_c   1.000
_cell.angle_alpha   90.00
_cell.angle_beta   90.00
_cell.angle_gamma   90.00
#
_symmetry.space_group_name_H-M   'P 1'
#
loop_
_entity.id
_entity.type
_entity.pdbx_description
1 polymer ?
#
loop_
_entity_poly.entity_id
_entity_poly.type
_entity_poly.pdbx_seq_one_letter_code
_entity_poly.pdbx_strand_id
1 'polypeptide(L)'
;MAYHSTSGTATNTADLLVKLKDFLVTTCGWTLHDDGSAQAEPYYILKSIGESGNEDIYIQIINDTANTDCISVKGYLYWNAATHTGVKVAFYSGGTMISTKDSAQFLYWFYGDLDHFFIVTKITATYYGHYSGVIKRLWSAQTAITQGTVTSGSNVVVQVDDASILTVNKRYIIKDNANIERVLVSARDTNSTPNTVMLAALVNGYTTGAKIGEDPQPVIIGRNTSPGGFYALNKWDGWANASGQVGSCGAVNVTFAGYCDPDARYGLVTILPWLVAMTASNNEELRGELIEVYSIGAGAGDSEDVIDLGTSTYKMFNLSSASWCAVKE
;
A
#
# COMPACT_ATOMS: atom_id res chain seq x y z
N MET A 1 13.70 8.25 -3.56
CA MET A 1 14.84 8.05 -2.64
C MET A 1 15.34 6.62 -2.83
N ALA A 2 16.36 6.20 -2.07
CA ALA A 2 16.86 4.84 -2.18
C ALA A 2 15.85 3.86 -1.57
N TYR A 3 15.69 2.69 -2.19
CA TYR A 3 15.00 1.57 -1.56
C TYR A 3 15.92 1.01 -0.48
N HIS A 4 15.39 0.75 0.71
CA HIS A 4 16.17 0.36 1.87
C HIS A 4 15.82 -1.05 2.29
N SER A 5 16.83 -1.78 2.79
CA SER A 5 16.65 -3.10 3.36
C SER A 5 17.46 -3.26 4.66
N THR A 6 16.93 -4.05 5.59
CA THR A 6 17.67 -4.51 6.79
C THR A 6 17.13 -5.85 7.25
N SER A 7 17.93 -6.61 7.97
CA SER A 7 17.50 -7.88 8.58
C SER A 7 18.02 -8.02 10.00
N GLY A 8 17.42 -8.93 10.75
CA GLY A 8 17.84 -9.18 12.13
C GLY A 8 16.96 -10.18 12.85
N THR A 9 17.11 -10.20 14.16
CA THR A 9 16.33 -11.06 15.06
C THR A 9 15.46 -10.20 15.95
N ALA A 10 14.19 -10.55 16.07
CA ALA A 10 13.27 -9.97 17.04
C ALA A 10 13.09 -10.92 18.23
N THR A 11 13.04 -10.38 19.45
CA THR A 11 12.86 -11.20 20.66
C THR A 11 11.41 -11.62 20.89
N ASN A 12 10.46 -10.80 20.43
CA ASN A 12 9.01 -10.98 20.54
C ASN A 12 8.29 -9.94 19.64
N THR A 13 6.96 -9.89 19.70
CA THR A 13 6.13 -8.95 18.93
C THR A 13 6.44 -7.49 19.24
N ALA A 14 6.62 -7.15 20.52
CA ALA A 14 6.88 -5.77 20.94
C ALA A 14 8.24 -5.25 20.43
N ASP A 15 9.29 -6.08 20.44
CA ASP A 15 10.59 -5.73 19.89
C ASP A 15 10.52 -5.53 18.36
N LEU A 16 9.82 -6.40 17.63
CA LEU A 16 9.62 -6.21 16.18
C LEU A 16 8.86 -4.92 15.87
N LEU A 17 7.82 -4.59 16.65
CA LEU A 17 7.03 -3.37 16.45
C LEU A 17 7.90 -2.11 16.55
N VAL A 18 8.77 -2.03 17.57
CA VAL A 18 9.69 -0.91 17.75
C VAL A 18 10.70 -0.85 16.60
N LYS A 19 11.32 -1.99 16.25
CA LYS A 19 12.30 -2.07 15.14
C LYS A 19 11.70 -1.68 13.80
N LEU A 20 10.45 -2.07 13.52
CA LEU A 20 9.74 -1.69 12.30
C LEU A 20 9.50 -0.19 12.26
N LYS A 21 8.97 0.39 13.33
CA LYS A 21 8.77 1.84 13.45
C LYS A 21 10.09 2.59 13.28
N ASP A 22 11.17 2.13 13.89
CA ASP A 22 12.48 2.76 13.77
C ASP A 22 13.02 2.67 12.34
N PHE A 23 12.92 1.52 11.67
CA PHE A 23 13.30 1.39 10.27
C PHE A 23 12.53 2.38 9.38
N LEU A 24 11.21 2.42 9.49
CA LEU A 24 10.37 3.28 8.65
C LEU A 24 10.65 4.77 8.89
N VAL A 25 10.80 5.19 10.15
CA VAL A 25 10.99 6.60 10.50
C VAL A 25 12.42 7.06 10.24
N THR A 26 13.41 6.30 10.72
CA THR A 26 14.82 6.74 10.70
C THR A 26 15.54 6.42 9.40
N THR A 27 15.12 5.37 8.69
CA THR A 27 15.76 4.91 7.45
C THR A 27 14.95 5.31 6.23
N CYS A 28 13.66 4.95 6.17
CA CYS A 28 12.83 5.23 5.01
C CYS A 28 12.27 6.67 4.97
N GLY A 29 12.38 7.43 6.06
CA GLY A 29 11.93 8.83 6.13
C GLY A 29 10.43 9.02 6.38
N TRP A 30 9.72 8.00 6.85
CA TRP A 30 8.33 8.14 7.27
C TRP A 30 8.24 9.04 8.51
N THR A 31 7.10 9.71 8.66
CA THR A 31 6.81 10.51 9.85
C THR A 31 6.08 9.68 10.90
N LEU A 32 6.55 9.70 12.14
CA LEU A 32 5.75 9.24 13.29
C LEU A 32 4.67 10.29 13.56
N HIS A 33 3.45 10.02 13.10
CA HIS A 33 2.32 10.95 13.13
C HIS A 33 1.56 10.92 14.45
N ASP A 34 1.52 9.76 15.11
CA ASP A 34 0.93 9.60 16.44
C ASP A 34 1.62 8.45 17.18
N ASP A 35 1.81 8.60 18.49
CA ASP A 35 2.54 7.67 19.35
C ASP A 35 1.63 7.15 20.47
N GLY A 36 1.14 5.93 20.28
CA GLY A 36 0.34 5.19 21.24
C GLY A 36 1.15 4.19 22.07
N SER A 37 2.47 4.30 22.16
CA SER A 37 3.34 3.31 22.82
C SER A 37 3.02 3.09 24.31
N ALA A 38 2.43 4.08 24.99
CA ALA A 38 2.02 3.99 26.39
C ALA A 38 0.62 3.36 26.60
N GLN A 39 -0.10 3.01 25.53
CA GLN A 39 -1.42 2.39 25.62
C GLN A 39 -1.31 0.90 25.97
N ALA A 40 -2.42 0.32 26.45
CA ALA A 40 -2.50 -1.11 26.76
C ALA A 40 -2.21 -1.99 25.53
N GLU A 41 -2.60 -1.52 24.34
CA GLU A 41 -2.20 -2.05 23.04
C GLU A 41 -1.28 -1.02 22.37
N PRO A 42 0.05 -1.14 22.53
CA PRO A 42 0.99 -0.20 21.95
C PRO A 42 0.81 -0.11 20.43
N TYR A 43 0.72 1.12 19.92
CA TYR A 43 0.61 1.39 18.48
C TYR A 43 1.44 2.59 18.04
N TYR A 44 1.70 2.64 16.74
CA TYR A 44 2.26 3.80 16.06
C TYR A 44 1.42 4.11 14.83
N ILE A 45 1.15 5.40 14.59
CA ILE A 45 0.60 5.88 13.32
C ILE A 45 1.75 6.47 12.53
N LEU A 46 2.02 5.85 11.38
CA LEU A 46 3.08 6.27 10.47
C LEU A 46 2.45 6.95 9.27
N LYS A 47 3.05 8.07 8.85
CA LYS A 47 2.64 8.86 7.70
C LYS A 47 3.76 8.93 6.66
N SER A 48 3.41 8.79 5.39
CA SER A 48 4.29 9.10 4.28
C SER A 48 3.57 9.90 3.19
N ILE A 49 4.33 10.72 2.46
CA ILE A 49 3.86 11.50 1.30
C ILE A 49 4.20 10.82 -0.03
N GLY A 50 4.76 9.61 0.01
CA GLY A 50 5.26 8.90 -1.17
C GLY A 50 6.49 9.56 -1.78
N GLU A 51 7.15 8.86 -2.69
CA GLU A 51 8.31 9.37 -3.42
C GLU A 51 7.95 10.49 -4.40
N SER A 52 6.69 10.54 -4.84
CA SER A 52 6.20 11.61 -5.71
C SER A 52 5.81 12.88 -4.94
N GLY A 53 5.63 12.78 -3.62
CA GLY A 53 5.11 13.85 -2.77
C GLY A 53 3.61 14.09 -2.90
N ASN A 54 2.91 13.32 -3.73
CA ASN A 54 1.47 13.50 -4.00
C ASN A 54 0.58 12.53 -3.21
N GLU A 55 1.16 11.57 -2.50
CA GLU A 55 0.42 10.57 -1.73
C GLU A 55 0.05 11.09 -0.32
N ASP A 56 -0.94 10.47 0.32
CA ASP A 56 -1.29 10.67 1.72
C ASP A 56 -1.41 9.32 2.42
N ILE A 57 -0.29 8.70 2.76
CA ILE A 57 -0.26 7.34 3.31
C ILE A 57 -0.36 7.45 4.83
N TYR A 58 -1.40 6.86 5.44
CA TYR A 58 -1.52 6.72 6.89
C TYR A 58 -1.72 5.25 7.26
N ILE A 59 -0.78 4.69 8.02
CA ILE A 59 -0.81 3.30 8.45
C ILE A 59 -0.63 3.23 9.97
N GLN A 60 -1.55 2.53 10.63
CA GLN A 60 -1.39 2.08 12.01
C GLN A 60 -0.73 0.72 12.02
N ILE A 61 0.31 0.57 12.84
CA ILE A 61 0.84 -0.71 13.30
C ILE A 61 0.56 -0.83 14.80
N ILE A 62 -0.09 -1.91 15.22
CA ILE A 62 -0.54 -2.10 16.59
C ILE A 62 -0.24 -3.52 17.06
N ASN A 63 0.30 -3.63 18.28
CA ASN A 63 0.38 -4.90 18.99
C ASN A 63 -1.02 -5.28 19.49
N ASP A 64 -1.80 -5.88 18.61
CA ASP A 64 -3.20 -6.22 18.82
C ASP A 64 -3.31 -7.40 19.81
N THR A 65 -3.84 -7.14 21.01
CA THR A 65 -3.94 -8.18 22.03
C THR A 65 -5.12 -9.13 21.79
N ALA A 66 -6.02 -8.80 20.86
CA ALA A 66 -7.09 -9.72 20.44
C ALA A 66 -6.57 -10.86 19.56
N ASN A 67 -5.39 -10.71 18.95
CA ASN A 67 -4.78 -11.70 18.08
C ASN A 67 -3.34 -12.00 18.55
N THR A 68 -3.13 -13.19 19.12
CA THR A 68 -1.80 -13.61 19.59
C THR A 68 -0.78 -13.68 18.47
N ASP A 69 0.49 -13.42 18.78
CA ASP A 69 1.61 -13.61 17.86
C ASP A 69 1.48 -12.79 16.56
N CYS A 70 0.94 -11.56 16.62
CA CYS A 70 0.85 -10.70 15.45
C CYS A 70 0.95 -9.19 15.74
N ILE A 71 1.34 -8.43 14.71
CA ILE A 71 1.14 -6.98 14.65
C ILE A 71 0.01 -6.72 13.65
N SER A 72 -1.10 -6.13 14.10
CA SER A 72 -2.17 -5.73 13.18
C SER A 72 -1.77 -4.46 12.42
N VAL A 73 -2.11 -4.43 11.14
CA VAL A 73 -1.84 -3.30 10.24
C VAL A 73 -3.16 -2.78 9.69
N LYS A 74 -3.34 -1.46 9.76
CA LYS A 74 -4.58 -0.78 9.31
C LYS A 74 -4.22 0.47 8.51
N GLY A 75 -4.88 0.66 7.38
CA GLY A 75 -4.77 1.88 6.57
C GLY A 75 -5.88 2.87 6.89
N TYR A 76 -5.62 4.17 6.74
CA TYR A 76 -6.61 5.23 6.96
C TYR A 76 -6.58 6.26 5.83
N LEU A 77 -7.73 6.84 5.48
CA LEU A 77 -7.77 8.01 4.60
C LEU A 77 -7.02 9.19 5.23
N TYR A 78 -7.18 9.32 6.54
CA TYR A 78 -6.54 10.33 7.36
C TYR A 78 -6.52 9.89 8.83
N TRP A 79 -5.56 10.39 9.59
CA TRP A 79 -5.52 10.25 11.04
C TRP A 79 -5.44 11.61 11.72
N ASN A 80 -6.34 11.87 12.67
CA ASN A 80 -6.25 13.06 13.52
C ASN A 80 -5.47 12.74 14.81
N ALA A 81 -4.21 13.19 14.87
CA ALA A 81 -3.35 12.99 16.03
C ALA A 81 -3.80 13.78 17.27
N ALA A 82 -4.56 14.87 17.10
CA ALA A 82 -5.05 15.65 18.25
C ALA A 82 -6.18 14.93 19.01
N THR A 83 -6.94 14.08 18.32
CA THR A 83 -8.05 13.32 18.91
C THR A 83 -7.78 11.81 18.98
N HIS A 84 -6.64 11.35 18.48
CA HIS A 84 -6.28 9.93 18.33
C HIS A 84 -7.35 9.12 17.59
N THR A 85 -7.89 9.68 16.50
CA THR A 85 -8.97 9.05 15.72
C THR A 85 -8.64 8.99 14.23
N GLY A 86 -8.81 7.80 13.65
CA GLY A 86 -8.70 7.58 12.22
C GLY A 86 -10.01 7.79 11.46
N VAL A 87 -9.89 8.21 10.20
CA VAL A 87 -11.00 8.40 9.27
C VAL A 87 -10.93 7.32 8.19
N LYS A 88 -12.07 6.67 7.93
CA LYS A 88 -12.25 5.69 6.83
C LYS A 88 -11.16 4.62 6.82
N VAL A 89 -11.18 3.75 7.83
CA VAL A 89 -10.18 2.68 8.02
C VAL A 89 -10.37 1.53 7.02
N ALA A 90 -9.26 0.95 6.56
CA ALA A 90 -9.23 -0.31 5.83
C ALA A 90 -8.35 -1.33 6.54
N PHE A 91 -8.97 -2.44 6.95
CA PHE A 91 -8.30 -3.58 7.58
C PHE A 91 -9.20 -4.81 7.55
N TYR A 92 -8.68 -5.94 8.01
CA TYR A 92 -9.47 -7.11 8.37
C TYR A 92 -8.92 -7.75 9.63
N SER A 93 -9.78 -7.79 10.65
CA SER A 93 -9.44 -8.43 11.93
C SER A 93 -9.04 -9.89 11.68
N GLY A 94 -7.89 -10.29 12.22
CA GLY A 94 -7.39 -11.64 12.02
C GLY A 94 -6.73 -11.91 10.66
N GLY A 95 -6.59 -10.94 9.74
CA GLY A 95 -5.89 -11.19 8.47
C GLY A 95 -4.98 -10.08 7.94
N THR A 96 -5.22 -8.80 8.21
CA THR A 96 -4.24 -7.74 7.89
C THR A 96 -3.23 -7.59 9.02
N MET A 97 -2.24 -8.50 9.04
CA MET A 97 -1.27 -8.57 10.12
C MET A 97 0.11 -8.99 9.60
N ILE A 98 1.13 -8.68 10.40
CA ILE A 98 2.48 -9.24 10.30
C ILE A 98 2.56 -10.38 11.31
N SER A 99 2.91 -11.57 10.86
CA SER A 99 3.07 -12.73 11.74
C SER A 99 4.33 -12.59 12.58
N THR A 100 4.23 -12.90 13.87
CA THR A 100 5.32 -12.78 14.85
C THR A 100 5.32 -13.98 15.80
N LYS A 101 6.15 -13.97 16.85
CA LYS A 101 6.11 -14.98 17.90
C LYS A 101 6.55 -14.40 19.24
N ASP A 102 5.70 -14.45 20.26
CA ASP A 102 6.04 -13.91 21.59
C ASP A 102 6.87 -14.88 22.45
N SER A 103 6.67 -16.18 22.27
CA SER A 103 7.34 -17.19 23.10
C SER A 103 8.72 -17.60 22.61
N ALA A 104 9.21 -17.05 21.49
CA ALA A 104 10.51 -17.37 20.93
C ALA A 104 11.05 -16.24 20.05
N GLN A 105 12.37 -16.17 19.91
CA GLN A 105 13.01 -15.29 18.94
C GLN A 105 12.72 -15.75 17.52
N PHE A 106 12.67 -14.81 16.58
CA PHE A 106 12.44 -15.08 15.16
C PHE A 106 13.20 -14.09 14.27
N LEU A 107 13.49 -14.48 13.02
CA LEU A 107 14.20 -13.64 12.06
C LEU A 107 13.23 -12.73 11.31
N TYR A 108 13.70 -11.56 10.90
CA TYR A 108 12.96 -10.64 10.04
C TYR A 108 13.84 -10.02 8.96
N TRP A 109 13.18 -9.60 7.89
CA TRP A 109 13.71 -8.74 6.82
C TRP A 109 12.72 -7.62 6.58
N PHE A 110 13.20 -6.38 6.62
CA PHE A 110 12.43 -5.20 6.28
C PHE A 110 12.95 -4.63 4.98
N TYR A 111 12.01 -4.22 4.14
CA TYR A 111 12.25 -3.51 2.89
C TYR A 111 11.29 -2.34 2.81
N GLY A 112 11.72 -1.21 2.26
CA GLY A 112 10.83 -0.08 2.07
C GLY A 112 11.50 1.20 1.60
N ASP A 113 10.65 2.14 1.24
CA ASP A 113 10.94 3.51 0.83
C ASP A 113 9.78 4.40 1.30
N LEU A 114 9.61 5.62 0.77
CA LEU A 114 8.44 6.43 1.12
C LEU A 114 7.12 5.89 0.55
N ASP A 115 7.14 5.07 -0.49
CA ASP A 115 5.92 4.58 -1.14
C ASP A 115 5.30 3.41 -0.37
N HIS A 116 6.14 2.52 0.17
CA HIS A 116 5.66 1.28 0.76
C HIS A 116 6.68 0.64 1.71
N PHE A 117 6.22 -0.45 2.35
CA PHE A 117 7.11 -1.40 3.01
C PHE A 117 6.68 -2.83 2.74
N PHE A 118 7.67 -3.71 2.68
CA PHE A 118 7.51 -5.15 2.64
C PHE A 118 8.31 -5.79 3.78
N ILE A 119 7.67 -6.72 4.48
CA ILE A 119 8.27 -7.38 5.64
C ILE A 119 8.17 -8.88 5.44
N VAL A 120 9.27 -9.56 5.72
CA VAL A 120 9.29 -11.02 5.86
C VAL A 120 9.65 -11.38 7.29
N THR A 121 8.89 -12.27 7.91
CA THR A 121 9.28 -12.90 9.18
C THR A 121 9.43 -14.41 8.98
N LYS A 122 10.44 -15.00 9.61
CA LYS A 122 10.64 -16.45 9.65
C LYS A 122 10.37 -16.96 11.04
N ILE A 123 9.23 -17.64 11.20
CA ILE A 123 8.82 -18.25 12.47
C ILE A 123 9.01 -19.75 12.32
N THR A 124 9.92 -20.32 13.09
CA THR A 124 10.36 -21.71 12.95
C THR A 124 10.90 -21.98 11.53
N ALA A 125 10.20 -22.76 10.70
CA ALA A 125 10.56 -23.05 9.32
C ALA A 125 9.73 -22.28 8.28
N THR A 126 8.77 -21.45 8.70
CA THR A 126 7.80 -20.81 7.80
C THR A 126 8.10 -19.33 7.62
N TYR A 127 8.13 -18.87 6.38
CA TYR A 127 8.23 -17.45 6.04
C TYR A 127 6.84 -16.85 5.83
N TYR A 128 6.61 -15.67 6.41
CA TYR A 128 5.38 -14.90 6.27
C TYR A 128 5.70 -13.54 5.68
N GLY A 129 4.89 -13.08 4.74
CA GLY A 129 5.07 -11.81 4.05
C GLY A 129 3.95 -10.82 4.40
N HIS A 130 4.30 -9.54 4.46
CA HIS A 130 3.35 -8.45 4.59
C HIS A 130 3.78 -7.25 3.74
N TYR A 131 2.91 -6.81 2.83
CA TYR A 131 3.12 -5.60 2.03
C TYR A 131 2.09 -4.54 2.44
N SER A 132 2.51 -3.31 2.70
CA SER A 132 1.57 -2.19 2.84
C SER A 132 2.16 -0.90 2.29
N GLY A 133 1.30 -0.03 1.75
CA GLY A 133 1.71 1.22 1.11
C GLY A 133 1.00 1.41 -0.22
N VAL A 134 1.56 2.22 -1.10
CA VAL A 134 1.03 2.39 -2.45
C VAL A 134 1.46 1.26 -3.37
N ILE A 135 0.75 1.13 -4.49
CA ILE A 135 1.15 0.30 -5.61
C ILE A 135 1.65 1.19 -6.74
N LYS A 136 2.44 0.60 -7.64
CA LYS A 136 2.74 1.25 -8.92
C LYS A 136 1.47 1.25 -9.77
N ARG A 137 0.82 2.40 -9.84
CA ARG A 137 -0.44 2.61 -10.56
C ARG A 137 -0.27 2.29 -12.05
N LEU A 138 -1.23 1.59 -12.64
CA LEU A 138 -1.15 1.19 -14.04
C LEU A 138 -1.38 2.37 -15.01
N TRP A 139 -2.25 3.31 -14.66
CA TRP A 139 -2.71 4.37 -15.58
C TRP A 139 -2.08 5.73 -15.32
N SER A 140 -2.32 6.34 -14.17
CA SER A 140 -1.74 7.64 -13.83
C SER A 140 -1.61 7.85 -12.32
N ALA A 141 -0.55 8.54 -11.93
CA ALA A 141 -0.34 9.05 -10.56
C ALA A 141 -0.65 10.54 -10.42
N GLN A 142 -1.07 11.21 -11.49
CA GLN A 142 -1.31 12.66 -11.47
C GLN A 142 -2.60 13.01 -10.72
N THR A 143 -2.56 14.13 -9.98
CA THR A 143 -3.70 14.67 -9.27
C THR A 143 -3.80 16.19 -9.46
N ALA A 144 -5.01 16.68 -9.66
CA ALA A 144 -5.34 18.10 -9.64
C ALA A 144 -5.77 18.48 -8.21
N ILE A 145 -5.32 19.63 -7.72
CA ILE A 145 -5.50 20.09 -6.36
C ILE A 145 -6.48 21.26 -6.34
N THR A 146 -7.54 21.16 -5.53
CA THR A 146 -8.52 22.22 -5.38
C THR A 146 -7.90 23.48 -4.76
N GLN A 147 -8.16 24.63 -5.39
CA GLN A 147 -7.63 25.93 -4.96
C GLN A 147 -8.53 26.63 -3.92
N GLY A 148 -9.70 26.05 -3.65
CA GLY A 148 -10.69 26.57 -2.72
C GLY A 148 -11.56 25.44 -2.15
N THR A 149 -12.34 25.78 -1.12
CA THR A 149 -13.37 24.88 -0.59
C THR A 149 -14.44 24.63 -1.64
N VAL A 150 -14.88 23.38 -1.76
CA VAL A 150 -15.90 22.95 -2.72
C VAL A 150 -17.15 22.56 -1.96
N THR A 151 -18.30 23.12 -2.35
CA THR A 151 -19.60 22.77 -1.79
C THR A 151 -20.25 21.65 -2.60
N SER A 152 -20.98 20.75 -1.93
CA SER A 152 -21.78 19.72 -2.60
C SER A 152 -22.88 20.32 -3.47
N GLY A 153 -23.33 19.57 -4.48
CA GLY A 153 -24.39 19.99 -5.38
C GLY A 153 -24.29 19.38 -6.77
N SER A 154 -25.03 19.94 -7.72
CA SER A 154 -25.01 19.56 -9.14
C SER A 154 -24.27 20.62 -9.96
N ASN A 155 -23.56 20.18 -11.00
CA ASN A 155 -22.77 21.07 -11.89
C ASN A 155 -21.84 22.00 -11.11
N VAL A 156 -21.10 21.43 -10.15
CA VAL A 156 -20.21 22.18 -9.27
C VAL A 156 -18.96 22.58 -10.06
N VAL A 157 -18.69 23.88 -10.13
CA VAL A 157 -17.44 24.41 -10.71
C VAL A 157 -16.37 24.42 -9.63
N VAL A 158 -15.29 23.71 -9.89
CA VAL A 158 -14.15 23.57 -8.97
C VAL A 158 -12.93 24.25 -9.59
N GLN A 159 -12.30 25.14 -8.84
CA GLN A 159 -11.01 25.71 -9.19
C GLN A 159 -9.90 24.72 -8.82
N VAL A 160 -9.03 24.40 -9.77
CA VAL A 160 -7.90 23.49 -9.60
C VAL A 160 -6.61 24.10 -10.14
N ASP A 161 -5.46 23.62 -9.67
CA ASP A 161 -4.15 24.02 -10.19
C ASP A 161 -3.92 23.54 -11.63
N ASP A 162 -4.26 22.29 -11.94
CA ASP A 162 -4.07 21.68 -13.24
C ASP A 162 -5.29 20.86 -13.67
N ALA A 163 -6.14 21.48 -14.48
CA ALA A 163 -7.28 20.78 -15.07
C ALA A 163 -6.89 19.87 -16.27
N SER A 164 -5.68 20.00 -16.83
CA SER A 164 -5.30 19.35 -18.09
C SER A 164 -5.26 17.82 -17.99
N ILE A 165 -5.02 17.29 -16.79
CA ILE A 165 -5.02 15.86 -16.50
C ILE A 165 -6.43 15.23 -16.51
N LEU A 166 -7.49 16.05 -16.44
CA LEU A 166 -8.87 15.57 -16.38
C LEU A 166 -9.55 15.64 -17.75
N THR A 167 -10.17 14.55 -18.18
CA THR A 167 -10.87 14.48 -19.48
C THR A 167 -12.38 14.57 -19.29
N VAL A 168 -13.04 15.41 -20.08
CA VAL A 168 -14.50 15.54 -20.08
C VAL A 168 -15.16 14.20 -20.42
N ASN A 169 -16.27 13.89 -19.76
CA ASN A 169 -16.99 12.61 -19.82
C ASN A 169 -16.22 11.40 -19.29
N LYS A 170 -15.14 11.62 -18.53
CA LYS A 170 -14.47 10.58 -17.74
C LYS A 170 -14.78 10.76 -16.26
N ARG A 171 -14.65 9.65 -15.54
CA ARG A 171 -14.86 9.62 -14.10
C ARG A 171 -13.51 9.55 -13.39
N TYR A 172 -13.42 10.27 -12.28
CA TYR A 172 -12.25 10.41 -11.44
C TYR A 172 -12.66 10.26 -9.98
N ILE A 173 -11.70 10.18 -9.09
CA ILE A 173 -11.91 10.20 -7.64
C ILE A 173 -11.46 11.56 -7.12
N ILE A 174 -12.29 12.16 -6.26
CA ILE A 174 -11.91 13.31 -5.43
C ILE A 174 -11.79 12.85 -3.98
N LYS A 175 -10.76 13.31 -3.28
CA LYS A 175 -10.58 13.07 -1.84
C LYS A 175 -10.04 14.27 -1.08
N ASP A 176 -10.41 14.37 0.19
CA ASP A 176 -9.70 15.16 1.19
C ASP A 176 -9.46 14.30 2.45
N ASN A 177 -9.28 14.93 3.61
CA ASN A 177 -9.02 14.22 4.87
C ASN A 177 -10.30 13.62 5.50
N ALA A 178 -11.49 14.00 5.02
CA ALA A 178 -12.77 13.54 5.56
C ALA A 178 -13.50 12.60 4.58
N ASN A 179 -13.49 12.98 3.31
CA ASN A 179 -14.34 12.39 2.29
C ASN A 179 -13.53 11.89 1.09
N ILE A 180 -14.11 10.94 0.40
CA ILE A 180 -13.63 10.41 -0.87
C ILE A 180 -14.86 9.96 -1.66
N GLU A 181 -14.94 10.31 -2.94
CA GLU A 181 -16.05 9.93 -3.81
C GLU A 181 -15.65 9.92 -5.29
N ARG A 182 -16.45 9.23 -6.09
CA ARG A 182 -16.31 9.23 -7.54
C ARG A 182 -17.11 10.36 -8.18
N VAL A 183 -16.46 11.10 -9.07
CA VAL A 183 -17.04 12.25 -9.76
C VAL A 183 -16.95 12.08 -11.28
N LEU A 184 -17.91 12.65 -12.00
CA LEU A 184 -17.91 12.76 -13.46
C LEU A 184 -17.51 14.19 -13.84
N VAL A 185 -16.48 14.35 -14.65
CA VAL A 185 -16.09 15.65 -15.20
C VAL A 185 -17.00 15.96 -16.39
N SER A 186 -17.83 16.98 -16.27
CA SER A 186 -18.80 17.40 -17.29
C SER A 186 -18.32 18.58 -18.15
N ALA A 187 -17.41 19.39 -17.64
CA ALA A 187 -16.69 20.42 -18.41
C ALA A 187 -15.30 20.67 -17.81
N ARG A 188 -14.43 21.27 -18.62
CA ARG A 188 -13.06 21.63 -18.25
C ARG A 188 -12.67 22.92 -18.94
N ASP A 189 -12.01 23.81 -18.22
CA ASP A 189 -11.32 24.98 -18.75
C ASP A 189 -9.87 25.02 -18.25
N THR A 190 -8.94 24.94 -19.22
CA THR A 190 -7.50 25.00 -18.98
C THR A 190 -6.90 26.38 -19.30
N ASN A 191 -7.72 27.34 -19.70
CA ASN A 191 -7.27 28.69 -20.08
C ASN A 191 -7.48 29.72 -18.96
N SER A 192 -8.39 29.46 -18.01
CA SER A 192 -8.56 30.29 -16.81
C SER A 192 -7.43 30.08 -15.82
N THR A 193 -7.18 31.08 -14.96
CA THR A 193 -6.25 30.98 -13.83
C THR A 193 -6.96 31.41 -12.53
N PRO A 194 -7.15 30.50 -11.57
CA PRO A 194 -6.87 29.06 -11.64
C PRO A 194 -7.72 28.35 -12.71
N ASN A 195 -7.26 27.19 -13.18
CA ASN A 195 -8.03 26.35 -14.09
C ASN A 195 -9.34 25.94 -13.43
N THR A 196 -10.34 25.55 -14.22
CA THR A 196 -11.62 25.07 -13.67
C THR A 196 -12.07 23.76 -14.27
N VAL A 197 -12.74 22.96 -13.45
CA VAL A 197 -13.40 21.72 -13.86
C VAL A 197 -14.81 21.72 -13.31
N MET A 198 -15.78 21.31 -14.12
CA MET A 198 -17.16 21.16 -13.69
C MET A 198 -17.40 19.68 -13.38
N LEU A 199 -17.88 19.41 -12.17
CA LEU A 199 -18.27 18.09 -11.71
C LEU A 199 -19.79 17.96 -11.81
N ALA A 200 -20.28 16.93 -12.49
CA ALA A 200 -21.71 16.78 -12.78
C ALA A 200 -22.57 16.72 -11.51
N ALA A 201 -22.08 16.01 -10.48
CA ALA A 201 -22.67 15.96 -9.16
C ALA A 201 -21.57 15.68 -8.14
N LEU A 202 -21.77 16.23 -6.93
CA LEU A 202 -20.90 16.06 -5.79
C LEU A 202 -21.77 15.88 -4.55
N VAL A 203 -21.62 14.76 -3.86
CA VAL A 203 -22.41 14.43 -2.66
C VAL A 203 -21.86 15.16 -1.44
N ASN A 204 -20.54 15.25 -1.31
CA ASN A 204 -19.88 15.85 -0.15
C ASN A 204 -19.27 17.23 -0.45
N GLY A 205 -19.05 18.01 0.59
CA GLY A 205 -18.16 19.16 0.51
C GLY A 205 -16.70 18.73 0.70
N TYR A 206 -15.78 19.48 0.09
CA TYR A 206 -14.33 19.26 0.20
C TYR A 206 -13.61 20.52 0.62
N THR A 207 -12.58 20.33 1.42
CA THR A 207 -11.68 21.41 1.83
C THR A 207 -10.71 21.81 0.72
N THR A 208 -10.11 23.00 0.82
CA THR A 208 -9.01 23.40 -0.07
C THR A 208 -7.87 22.39 0.02
N GLY A 209 -7.25 22.05 -1.11
CA GLY A 209 -6.20 21.03 -1.16
C GLY A 209 -6.73 19.61 -1.41
N ALA A 210 -8.03 19.43 -1.66
CA ALA A 210 -8.57 18.16 -2.09
C ALA A 210 -7.96 17.73 -3.42
N LYS A 211 -7.71 16.43 -3.59
CA LYS A 211 -7.02 15.85 -4.75
C LYS A 211 -8.04 15.18 -5.66
N ILE A 212 -7.98 15.46 -6.95
CA ILE A 212 -8.79 14.84 -8.01
C ILE A 212 -7.87 14.09 -8.96
N GLY A 213 -8.07 12.79 -9.15
CA GLY A 213 -7.24 11.98 -10.03
C GLY A 213 -7.86 10.62 -10.35
N GLU A 214 -7.17 9.81 -11.15
CA GLU A 214 -7.65 8.44 -11.44
C GLU A 214 -7.57 7.56 -10.20
N ASP A 215 -6.46 7.62 -9.48
CA ASP A 215 -6.32 6.98 -8.17
C ASP A 215 -5.46 7.82 -7.21
N PRO A 216 -6.05 8.85 -6.59
CA PRO A 216 -5.34 9.72 -5.65
C PRO A 216 -5.02 9.03 -4.31
N GLN A 217 -5.44 7.77 -4.09
CA GLN A 217 -5.17 7.03 -2.85
C GLN A 217 -5.04 5.51 -3.10
N PRO A 218 -3.95 5.06 -3.76
CA PRO A 218 -3.75 3.65 -4.16
C PRO A 218 -3.24 2.76 -3.02
N VAL A 219 -3.57 3.10 -1.77
CA VAL A 219 -2.99 2.45 -0.58
C VAL A 219 -3.64 1.08 -0.38
N ILE A 220 -2.81 0.04 -0.24
CA ILE A 220 -3.22 -1.31 0.11
C ILE A 220 -2.59 -1.76 1.42
N ILE A 221 -3.32 -2.63 2.11
CA ILE A 221 -2.91 -3.29 3.34
C ILE A 221 -2.89 -4.79 3.11
N GLY A 222 -1.70 -5.36 3.12
CA GLY A 222 -1.47 -6.77 2.85
C GLY A 222 -2.07 -7.69 3.91
N ARG A 223 -2.33 -8.93 3.50
CA ARG A 223 -2.62 -10.00 4.45
C ARG A 223 -1.33 -10.55 5.07
N ASN A 224 -1.45 -11.38 6.10
CA ASN A 224 -0.33 -12.17 6.64
C ASN A 224 0.28 -13.17 5.65
N THR A 225 -0.36 -13.29 4.48
CA THR A 225 0.07 -14.10 3.34
C THR A 225 0.31 -13.24 2.11
N SER A 226 0.75 -11.99 2.30
CA SER A 226 1.14 -11.14 1.17
C SER A 226 2.33 -11.77 0.42
N PRO A 227 2.46 -11.58 -0.90
CA PRO A 227 1.62 -10.79 -1.80
C PRO A 227 0.18 -11.27 -2.08
N GLY A 228 -0.18 -12.52 -1.79
CA GLY A 228 -1.38 -13.18 -2.36
C GLY A 228 -2.73 -12.46 -2.20
N GLY A 229 -2.91 -11.62 -1.17
CA GLY A 229 -4.13 -10.83 -1.01
C GLY A 229 -3.94 -9.59 -0.14
N PHE A 230 -4.86 -8.63 -0.29
CA PHE A 230 -4.82 -7.34 0.40
C PHE A 230 -6.21 -6.77 0.63
N TYR A 231 -6.26 -5.70 1.42
CA TYR A 231 -7.40 -4.80 1.60
C TYR A 231 -7.02 -3.40 1.12
N ALA A 232 -7.72 -2.85 0.14
CA ALA A 232 -7.45 -1.47 -0.29
C ALA A 232 -8.22 -0.45 0.55
N LEU A 233 -7.65 0.75 0.63
CA LEU A 233 -8.23 1.88 1.32
C LEU A 233 -9.38 2.55 0.57
N ASN A 234 -9.34 2.51 -0.77
CA ASN A 234 -10.32 3.16 -1.63
C ASN A 234 -11.11 2.15 -2.50
N LYS A 235 -12.39 2.46 -2.75
CA LYS A 235 -13.28 1.79 -3.72
C LYS A 235 -13.54 2.70 -4.93
N TRP A 236 -13.95 2.09 -6.05
CA TRP A 236 -14.47 2.78 -7.26
C TRP A 236 -15.45 3.93 -7.00
N ASP A 237 -16.23 3.93 -5.91
CA ASP A 237 -17.24 4.95 -5.57
C ASP A 237 -16.85 5.89 -4.41
N GLY A 238 -15.64 5.74 -3.84
CA GLY A 238 -15.20 6.42 -2.61
C GLY A 238 -15.82 5.91 -1.30
N TRP A 239 -16.31 4.67 -1.30
CA TRP A 239 -16.72 3.98 -0.10
C TRP A 239 -15.52 3.43 0.69
N ALA A 240 -15.49 3.64 2.00
CA ALA A 240 -14.54 3.01 2.91
C ALA A 240 -15.32 2.45 4.13
N ASN A 241 -15.12 1.17 4.44
CA ASN A 241 -15.67 0.50 5.62
C ASN A 241 -14.55 -0.30 6.29
N ALA A 242 -14.69 -0.55 7.59
CA ALA A 242 -13.80 -1.36 8.43
C ALA A 242 -13.52 -2.76 7.89
N SER A 243 -14.33 -3.29 6.98
CA SER A 243 -14.07 -4.57 6.32
C SER A 243 -13.11 -4.47 5.12
N GLY A 244 -12.68 -3.25 4.72
CA GLY A 244 -11.93 -2.98 3.50
C GLY A 244 -12.54 -3.62 2.24
N GLN A 245 -11.86 -3.55 1.11
CA GLN A 245 -12.21 -4.36 -0.05
C GLN A 245 -11.07 -5.32 -0.40
N VAL A 246 -11.43 -6.59 -0.57
CA VAL A 246 -10.47 -7.64 -0.87
C VAL A 246 -10.02 -7.50 -2.32
N GLY A 247 -8.71 -7.43 -2.50
CA GLY A 247 -8.07 -7.69 -3.77
C GLY A 247 -7.03 -8.79 -3.64
N SER A 248 -6.47 -9.17 -4.78
CA SER A 248 -5.42 -10.17 -4.86
C SER A 248 -4.22 -9.62 -5.62
N CYS A 249 -3.04 -10.10 -5.22
CA CYS A 249 -1.90 -10.02 -6.10
C CYS A 249 -1.74 -11.37 -6.79
N GLY A 250 -1.69 -11.34 -8.12
CA GLY A 250 -1.48 -12.52 -8.95
C GLY A 250 -0.11 -12.46 -9.60
N ALA A 251 0.62 -13.57 -9.48
CA ALA A 251 1.82 -13.76 -10.28
C ALA A 251 1.45 -14.02 -11.74
N VAL A 252 2.12 -13.35 -12.68
CA VAL A 252 1.92 -13.54 -14.12
C VAL A 252 2.38 -14.94 -14.58
N ASN A 253 3.18 -15.62 -13.76
CA ASN A 253 3.90 -16.84 -14.12
C ASN A 253 3.18 -18.16 -13.76
N VAL A 254 1.88 -18.20 -13.46
CA VAL A 254 1.18 -19.36 -12.84
C VAL A 254 1.65 -20.74 -13.36
N THR A 255 1.85 -20.89 -14.68
CA THR A 255 2.44 -22.11 -15.30
C THR A 255 3.90 -21.94 -15.78
N PHE A 256 4.40 -20.71 -15.94
CA PHE A 256 5.79 -20.42 -16.29
C PHE A 256 6.79 -20.70 -15.14
N ALA A 257 6.32 -20.59 -13.90
CA ALA A 257 7.10 -20.75 -12.67
C ALA A 257 7.79 -22.13 -12.54
N GLY A 258 7.19 -23.18 -13.11
CA GLY A 258 7.73 -24.54 -13.10
C GLY A 258 8.83 -24.80 -14.13
N TYR A 259 9.09 -23.86 -15.05
CA TYR A 259 10.13 -23.97 -16.07
C TYR A 259 11.40 -23.19 -15.74
N CYS A 260 11.50 -22.66 -14.52
CA CYS A 260 12.61 -21.85 -14.03
C CYS A 260 13.64 -22.69 -13.26
N ASP A 261 13.88 -23.93 -13.68
CA ASP A 261 15.00 -24.72 -13.16
C ASP A 261 16.31 -24.12 -13.74
N PRO A 262 17.15 -23.47 -12.92
CA PRO A 262 18.39 -22.84 -13.38
C PRO A 262 19.33 -23.90 -13.98
N ASP A 263 19.32 -25.14 -13.48
CA ASP A 263 20.15 -26.21 -14.03
C ASP A 263 19.66 -26.66 -15.42
N ALA A 264 18.35 -26.58 -15.68
CA ALA A 264 17.76 -26.93 -16.97
C ALA A 264 17.90 -25.83 -18.04
N ARG A 265 18.14 -24.57 -17.65
CA ARG A 265 18.22 -23.40 -18.57
C ARG A 265 19.48 -22.54 -18.40
N TYR A 266 20.62 -23.15 -18.09
CA TYR A 266 21.93 -22.47 -18.04
C TYR A 266 21.99 -21.29 -17.04
N GLY A 267 21.38 -21.43 -15.85
CA GLY A 267 21.42 -20.42 -14.79
C GLY A 267 20.48 -19.23 -14.98
N LEU A 268 19.45 -19.34 -15.82
CA LEU A 268 18.49 -18.27 -16.06
C LEU A 268 17.30 -18.33 -15.11
N VAL A 269 17.08 -17.26 -14.35
CA VAL A 269 15.91 -17.06 -13.48
C VAL A 269 14.96 -16.02 -14.10
N THR A 270 13.67 -16.34 -14.15
CA THR A 270 12.64 -15.40 -14.60
C THR A 270 12.03 -14.68 -13.39
N ILE A 271 12.11 -13.35 -13.39
CA ILE A 271 11.50 -12.47 -12.39
C ILE A 271 10.36 -11.68 -13.07
N LEU A 272 9.15 -11.69 -12.51
CA LEU A 272 7.99 -10.95 -13.02
C LEU A 272 7.34 -10.11 -11.91
N PRO A 273 6.70 -8.97 -12.21
CA PRO A 273 5.98 -8.21 -11.19
C PRO A 273 4.78 -8.99 -10.66
N TRP A 274 4.44 -8.74 -9.39
CA TRP A 274 3.13 -9.10 -8.85
C TRP A 274 2.08 -8.11 -9.34
N LEU A 275 1.09 -8.59 -10.09
CA LEU A 275 -0.02 -7.75 -10.54
C LEU A 275 -1.05 -7.63 -9.44
N VAL A 276 -1.47 -6.40 -9.16
CA VAL A 276 -2.47 -6.06 -8.14
C VAL A 276 -3.80 -5.82 -8.84
N ALA A 277 -4.87 -6.46 -8.36
CA ALA A 277 -6.22 -6.19 -8.84
C ALA A 277 -7.27 -6.40 -7.74
N MET A 278 -8.38 -5.65 -7.83
CA MET A 278 -9.59 -5.96 -7.07
C MET A 278 -10.25 -7.24 -7.57
N THR A 279 -10.73 -8.08 -6.64
CA THR A 279 -11.34 -9.39 -6.98
C THR A 279 -12.86 -9.41 -6.93
N ALA A 280 -13.52 -8.29 -6.60
CA ALA A 280 -14.97 -8.23 -6.51
C ALA A 280 -15.62 -7.99 -7.88
N SER A 281 -16.59 -8.86 -8.24
CA SER A 281 -17.25 -8.96 -9.55
C SER A 281 -17.93 -7.69 -10.10
N ASN A 282 -18.00 -6.62 -9.32
CA ASN A 282 -18.81 -5.45 -9.65
C ASN A 282 -17.99 -4.17 -9.85
N ASN A 283 -16.70 -4.11 -9.46
CA ASN A 283 -15.89 -2.88 -9.52
C ASN A 283 -14.37 -3.17 -9.53
N GLU A 284 -13.67 -2.84 -10.62
CA GLU A 284 -12.26 -3.24 -10.85
C GLU A 284 -11.29 -2.05 -11.06
N GLU A 285 -11.26 -1.05 -10.17
CA GLU A 285 -10.41 0.14 -10.40
C GLU A 285 -9.01 0.08 -9.88
N LEU A 286 -8.73 -0.63 -8.80
CA LEU A 286 -7.34 -0.69 -8.37
C LEU A 286 -6.63 -1.72 -9.26
N ARG A 287 -5.74 -1.23 -10.13
CA ARG A 287 -4.82 -2.06 -10.90
C ARG A 287 -3.42 -1.47 -10.88
N GLY A 288 -2.44 -2.33 -10.72
CA GLY A 288 -1.04 -1.92 -10.70
C GLY A 288 -0.11 -3.09 -10.45
N GLU A 289 1.07 -2.75 -9.97
CA GLU A 289 2.13 -3.69 -9.63
C GLU A 289 2.60 -3.41 -8.21
N LEU A 290 3.02 -4.46 -7.48
CA LEU A 290 3.80 -4.23 -6.26
C LEU A 290 5.13 -3.58 -6.64
N ILE A 291 5.57 -2.65 -5.78
CA ILE A 291 6.85 -1.96 -5.95
C ILE A 291 7.93 -2.86 -5.36
N GLU A 292 8.99 -3.12 -6.14
CA GLU A 292 10.21 -3.85 -5.73
C GLU A 292 10.02 -5.27 -5.14
N VAL A 293 8.81 -5.83 -5.27
CA VAL A 293 8.45 -7.20 -4.90
C VAL A 293 7.97 -7.93 -6.14
N TYR A 294 8.65 -9.04 -6.46
CA TYR A 294 8.48 -9.77 -7.70
C TYR A 294 8.14 -11.24 -7.43
N SER A 295 7.46 -11.86 -8.38
CA SER A 295 7.21 -13.29 -8.41
C SER A 295 8.33 -14.01 -9.14
N ILE A 296 8.74 -15.16 -8.60
CA ILE A 296 9.75 -16.04 -9.20
C ILE A 296 9.28 -17.49 -9.21
N GLY A 297 9.99 -18.35 -9.93
CA GLY A 297 9.72 -19.79 -9.96
C GLY A 297 10.31 -20.52 -8.75
N ALA A 298 9.70 -21.65 -8.38
CA ALA A 298 10.10 -22.45 -7.21
C ALA A 298 11.44 -23.18 -7.33
N GLY A 299 12.05 -23.15 -8.53
CA GLY A 299 13.35 -23.79 -8.79
C GLY A 299 14.54 -22.83 -8.72
N ALA A 300 14.34 -21.54 -8.47
CA ALA A 300 15.39 -20.53 -8.60
C ALA A 300 16.50 -20.62 -7.51
N GLY A 301 16.26 -21.36 -6.42
CA GLY A 301 17.14 -21.39 -5.24
C GLY A 301 16.37 -21.69 -3.96
N ASP A 302 17.05 -21.60 -2.82
CA ASP A 302 16.45 -21.71 -1.49
C ASP A 302 15.96 -20.34 -0.97
N SER A 303 15.12 -20.36 0.06
CA SER A 303 14.75 -19.10 0.73
C SER A 303 15.97 -18.47 1.40
N GLU A 304 16.05 -17.15 1.36
CA GLU A 304 17.17 -16.29 1.78
C GLU A 304 18.34 -16.21 0.78
N ASP A 305 18.32 -16.99 -0.31
CA ASP A 305 19.30 -16.87 -1.40
C ASP A 305 19.18 -15.52 -2.10
N VAL A 306 20.30 -15.11 -2.72
CA VAL A 306 20.41 -13.85 -3.47
C VAL A 306 20.56 -14.17 -4.95
N ILE A 307 19.66 -13.60 -5.76
CA ILE A 307 19.79 -13.55 -7.22
C ILE A 307 20.52 -12.26 -7.58
N ASP A 308 21.66 -12.40 -8.25
CA ASP A 308 22.38 -11.26 -8.84
C ASP A 308 22.11 -11.20 -10.35
N LEU A 309 21.46 -10.12 -10.81
CA LEU A 309 21.21 -9.86 -12.23
C LEU A 309 22.19 -8.83 -12.82
N GLY A 310 23.30 -8.56 -12.13
CA GLY A 310 24.38 -7.65 -12.53
C GLY A 310 24.08 -6.17 -12.31
N THR A 311 22.82 -5.75 -12.43
CA THR A 311 22.38 -4.36 -12.17
C THR A 311 21.63 -4.20 -10.85
N SER A 312 21.14 -5.29 -10.28
CA SER A 312 20.40 -5.33 -9.03
C SER A 312 20.48 -6.72 -8.42
N THR A 313 20.47 -6.77 -7.10
CA THR A 313 20.38 -8.00 -6.32
C THR A 313 18.98 -8.17 -5.77
N TYR A 314 18.54 -9.42 -5.64
CA TYR A 314 17.22 -9.73 -5.12
C TYR A 314 17.30 -10.86 -4.12
N LYS A 315 16.67 -10.68 -2.96
CA LYS A 315 16.55 -11.73 -1.95
C LYS A 315 15.29 -12.54 -2.15
N MET A 316 15.42 -13.86 -2.12
CA MET A 316 14.33 -14.79 -2.39
C MET A 316 13.65 -15.28 -1.11
N PHE A 317 12.33 -15.48 -1.16
CA PHE A 317 11.58 -16.10 -0.07
C PHE A 317 10.48 -17.02 -0.60
N ASN A 318 10.32 -18.19 0.02
CA ASN A 318 9.16 -19.05 -0.17
C ASN A 318 8.11 -18.71 0.90
N LEU A 319 7.19 -17.81 0.57
CA LEU A 319 6.21 -17.30 1.51
C LEU A 319 5.04 -18.25 1.69
N SER A 320 4.55 -18.34 2.91
CA SER A 320 3.36 -19.11 3.26
C SER A 320 2.18 -18.66 2.39
N SER A 321 1.67 -19.59 1.56
CA SER A 321 0.53 -19.46 0.63
C SER A 321 0.64 -18.45 -0.52
N ALA A 322 1.61 -17.53 -0.51
CA ALA A 322 1.89 -16.65 -1.66
C ALA A 322 2.91 -17.23 -2.65
N SER A 323 3.55 -18.37 -2.31
CA SER A 323 4.62 -18.98 -3.10
C SER A 323 5.89 -18.10 -3.15
N TRP A 324 6.75 -18.35 -4.13
CA TRP A 324 8.06 -17.75 -4.20
C TRP A 324 8.03 -16.29 -4.67
N CYS A 325 8.71 -15.43 -3.91
CA CYS A 325 8.96 -14.05 -4.29
C CYS A 325 10.45 -13.71 -4.27
N ALA A 326 10.81 -12.67 -5.01
CA ALA A 326 12.09 -11.99 -4.97
C ALA A 326 11.86 -10.53 -4.59
N VAL A 327 12.63 -10.01 -3.64
CA VAL A 327 12.57 -8.61 -3.21
C VAL A 327 13.89 -7.95 -3.52
N LYS A 328 13.88 -6.78 -4.17
CA LYS A 328 15.12 -6.07 -4.50
C LYS A 328 15.87 -5.67 -3.23
N GLU A 329 17.20 -5.73 -3.27
CA GLU A 329 18.10 -5.23 -2.20
C GLU A 329 18.78 -3.91 -2.57
#